data_AF-A0A2D6F1U8-F1
#
_entry.id   AF-A0A2D6F1U8-F1
#
_cell.length_a   1.000
_cell.length_b   1.000
_cell.length_c   1.000
_cell.angle_alpha   90.00
_cell.angle_beta   90.00
_cell.angle_gamma   90.00
#
_symmetry.space_group_name_H-M   'P 1'
#
loop_
_entity.id
_entity.type
_entity.pdbx_description
1 polymer ?
#
loop_
_entity_poly.entity_id
_entity_poly.type
_entity_poly.pdbx_seq_one_letter_code
_entity_poly.pdbx_strand_id
1 'polypeptide(L)'
;MVNRSYVIKSITFPVEKERRVTVVRKIKELYPELTTLVKGKEVTVKGDLHNYKQRDMIVWLLSGGKIGTNIHAGEEIQLTQL
;
A
#
# COMPACT_ATOMS: atom_id res chain seq x y z
N MET A 1 15.04 13.10 21.29
CA MET A 1 14.37 11.98 20.59
C MET A 1 13.82 12.50 19.27
N VAL A 2 14.48 12.20 18.15
CA VAL A 2 14.02 12.65 16.83
C VAL A 2 12.92 11.70 16.37
N ASN A 3 11.66 12.11 16.55
CA ASN A 3 10.51 11.35 16.07
C ASN A 3 10.44 11.52 14.55
N ARG A 4 11.23 10.73 13.79
CA ARG A 4 11.08 10.63 12.34
C ARG A 4 9.74 9.95 12.06
N SER A 5 8.68 10.74 11.94
CA SER A 5 7.39 10.27 11.45
C SER A 5 7.55 9.93 9.97
N TYR A 6 7.84 8.67 9.67
CA TYR A 6 7.84 8.15 8.30
C TYR A 6 6.41 8.28 7.75
N VAL A 7 6.18 9.31 6.95
CA VAL A 7 4.91 9.52 6.25
C VAL A 7 4.92 8.60 5.04
N ILE A 8 4.40 7.39 5.22
CA ILE A 8 4.14 6.47 4.11
C ILE A 8 2.99 7.07 3.30
N LYS A 9 3.26 7.51 2.08
CA LYS A 9 2.25 8.12 1.18
C LYS A 9 1.68 7.12 0.18
N SER A 10 2.37 5.99 -0.03
CA SER A 10 1.95 4.96 -0.98
C SER A 10 2.48 3.57 -0.63
N ILE A 11 1.71 2.55 -1.00
CA ILE A 11 2.06 1.13 -0.90
C ILE A 11 1.86 0.50 -2.28
N THR A 12 2.89 -0.13 -2.84
CA THR A 12 2.83 -0.81 -4.13
C THR A 12 3.18 -2.27 -3.96
N PHE A 13 2.37 -3.16 -4.55
CA PHE A 13 2.64 -4.59 -4.55
C PHE A 13 2.28 -5.24 -5.90
N PRO A 14 3.02 -6.29 -6.31
CA PRO A 14 2.62 -7.12 -7.42
C PRO A 14 1.41 -7.97 -7.03
N VAL A 15 0.35 -7.92 -7.86
CA VAL A 15 -0.90 -8.67 -7.63
C VAL A 15 -1.24 -9.52 -8.85
N GLU A 16 -1.54 -10.80 -8.61
CA GLU A 16 -1.97 -11.76 -9.64
C GLU A 16 -3.18 -11.24 -10.43
N LYS A 17 -3.17 -11.43 -11.75
CA LYS A 17 -4.14 -10.81 -12.68
C LYS A 17 -5.60 -11.05 -12.28
N GLU A 18 -5.91 -12.27 -11.85
CA GLU A 18 -7.26 -12.71 -11.46
C GLU A 18 -7.74 -12.02 -10.18
N ARG A 19 -6.82 -11.62 -9.30
CA ARG A 19 -7.14 -11.03 -8.00
C ARG A 19 -7.21 -9.51 -8.01
N ARG A 20 -6.62 -8.84 -9.01
CA ARG A 20 -6.52 -7.38 -9.05
C ARG A 20 -7.87 -6.68 -8.92
N VAL A 21 -8.87 -7.15 -9.67
CA VAL A 21 -10.21 -6.55 -9.65
C VAL A 21 -10.82 -6.67 -8.26
N THR A 22 -10.73 -7.85 -7.65
CA THR A 22 -11.24 -8.11 -6.30
C THR A 22 -10.52 -7.27 -5.25
N VAL A 23 -9.18 -7.18 -5.32
CA VAL A 23 -8.36 -6.42 -4.38
C VAL A 23 -8.64 -4.92 -4.48
N VAL A 24 -8.66 -4.38 -5.69
CA VAL A 24 -8.97 -2.96 -5.93
C VAL A 24 -10.38 -2.63 -5.44
N ARG A 25 -11.37 -3.47 -5.75
CA ARG A 25 -12.75 -3.29 -5.29
C ARG A 25 -12.82 -3.27 -3.77
N LYS A 26 -12.17 -4.23 -3.11
CA LYS A 26 -12.18 -4.35 -1.64
C LYS A 26 -11.45 -3.20 -0.95
N ILE A 27 -10.35 -2.72 -1.51
CA ILE A 27 -9.65 -1.53 -0.99
C ILE A 27 -10.54 -0.30 -1.12
N LYS A 28 -11.23 -0.13 -2.25
CA LYS A 28 -12.17 1.00 -2.45
C LYS A 28 -13.41 0.93 -1.57
N GLU A 29 -13.90 -0.28 -1.27
CA GLU A 29 -15.00 -0.51 -0.33
C GLU A 29 -14.61 -0.18 1.12
N LEU A 30 -13.40 -0.55 1.54
CA LEU A 30 -12.91 -0.35 2.91
C LEU A 30 -12.39 1.08 3.14
N TYR A 31 -11.73 1.66 2.14
CA TYR A 31 -11.03 2.93 2.22
C TYR A 31 -11.33 3.77 0.97
N PRO A 32 -12.56 4.31 0.84
CA PRO A 32 -12.97 5.09 -0.32
C PRO A 32 -12.15 6.37 -0.53
N GLU A 33 -11.51 6.89 0.51
CA GLU A 33 -10.62 8.04 0.48
C GLU A 33 -9.25 7.74 -0.16
N LEU A 34 -8.87 6.47 -0.30
CA LEU A 34 -7.60 6.08 -0.88
C LEU A 34 -7.68 5.97 -2.41
N THR A 35 -6.62 6.41 -3.07
CA THR A 35 -6.48 6.29 -4.52
C THR A 35 -5.77 5.00 -4.88
N THR A 36 -6.43 4.12 -5.63
CA THR A 36 -5.84 2.88 -6.16
C THR A 36 -5.46 3.03 -7.63
N LEU A 37 -4.19 2.76 -7.97
CA LEU A 37 -3.66 2.76 -9.33
C LEU A 37 -3.23 1.33 -9.70
N VAL A 38 -3.52 0.92 -10.92
CA VAL A 38 -3.07 -0.38 -11.45
C VAL A 38 -2.13 -0.12 -12.62
N LYS A 39 -0.87 -0.56 -12.49
CA LYS A 39 0.15 -0.42 -13.54
C LYS A 39 0.75 -1.78 -13.85
N GLY A 40 0.43 -2.33 -15.03
CA GLY A 40 0.95 -3.63 -15.44
C GLY A 40 0.51 -4.75 -14.50
N LYS A 41 1.43 -5.32 -13.72
CA LYS A 41 1.15 -6.37 -12.71
C LYS A 41 1.04 -5.83 -11.28
N GLU A 42 1.23 -4.53 -11.09
CA GLU A 42 1.31 -3.91 -9.78
C GLU A 42 0.04 -3.12 -9.47
N VAL A 43 -0.31 -3.11 -8.19
CA VAL A 43 -1.37 -2.28 -7.64
C VAL A 43 -0.72 -1.36 -6.60
N THR A 44 -0.90 -0.06 -6.80
CA THR A 44 -0.43 0.99 -5.90
C THR A 44 -1.62 1.61 -5.20
N VAL A 45 -1.56 1.71 -3.88
CA VAL A 45 -2.52 2.44 -3.05
C VAL A 45 -1.84 3.71 -2.55
N LYS A 46 -2.44 4.87 -2.79
CA LYS A 46 -1.94 6.19 -2.36
C LYS A 46 -2.98 6.89 -1.50
N GLY A 47 -2.52 7.68 -0.54
CA GLY A 47 -3.39 8.51 0.30
C GLY A 47 -2.81 8.72 1.69
N ASP A 48 -3.68 9.09 2.62
CA ASP A 48 -3.33 9.18 4.04
C ASP A 48 -3.20 7.75 4.61
N LEU A 49 -1.95 7.29 4.74
CA LEU A 49 -1.61 5.97 5.30
C LEU A 49 -0.89 6.12 6.65
N HIS A 50 -1.34 7.06 7.48
CA HIS A 50 -0.75 7.28 8.80
C HIS A 50 -1.11 6.17 9.79
N ASN A 51 -2.25 5.49 9.60
CA ASN A 51 -2.70 4.42 10.47
C ASN A 51 -2.00 3.07 10.16
N TYR A 52 -1.25 2.54 11.13
CA TYR A 52 -0.55 1.26 10.98
C TYR A 52 -1.49 0.08 10.67
N LYS A 53 -2.67 0.01 11.29
CA LYS A 53 -3.63 -1.07 11.05
C LYS A 53 -4.19 -1.04 9.63
N GLN A 54 -4.44 0.16 9.10
CA GLN A 54 -4.88 0.36 7.72
C GLN A 54 -3.80 -0.11 6.75
N ARG A 55 -2.53 0.27 6.99
CA ARG A 55 -1.40 -0.18 6.17
C ARG A 55 -1.26 -1.70 6.16
N ASP A 56 -1.31 -2.32 7.33
CA ASP A 56 -1.19 -3.78 7.46
C ASP A 56 -2.31 -4.50 6.70
N MET A 57 -3.54 -4.01 6.82
CA MET A 57 -4.67 -4.54 6.05
C MET A 57 -4.49 -4.38 4.54
N ILE A 58 -4.01 -3.22 4.07
CA ILE A 58 -3.74 -2.99 2.64
C ILE A 58 -2.66 -3.96 2.14
N VAL A 59 -1.58 -4.13 2.89
CA VAL A 59 -0.51 -5.09 2.58
C VAL A 59 -1.05 -6.52 2.56
N TRP A 60 -1.90 -6.89 3.51
CA TRP A 60 -2.54 -8.20 3.55
C TRP A 60 -3.42 -8.46 2.34
N LEU A 61 -4.23 -7.47 1.93
CA LEU A 61 -5.10 -7.54 0.76
C LEU A 61 -4.29 -7.67 -0.53
N LEU A 62 -3.21 -6.90 -0.65
CA LEU A 62 -2.33 -6.89 -1.83
C LEU A 62 -1.48 -8.16 -1.95
N SER A 63 -0.88 -8.62 -0.84
CA SER A 63 -0.16 -9.91 -0.77
C SER A 63 -1.10 -11.11 -0.85
N GLY A 64 -2.38 -10.86 -0.61
CA GLY A 64 -3.45 -11.80 -0.82
C GLY A 64 -3.53 -12.89 0.24
N GLY A 65 -3.24 -12.53 1.49
CA GLY A 65 -3.25 -13.44 2.63
C GLY A 65 -1.92 -14.15 2.90
N LYS A 66 -0.92 -13.94 2.04
CA LYS A 66 0.44 -14.50 2.20
C LYS A 66 1.29 -13.57 3.07
N ILE A 67 0.98 -13.46 4.36
CA ILE A 67 1.91 -12.78 5.30
C ILE A 67 3.11 -13.70 5.51
N GLY A 68 4.30 -13.25 5.11
CA GLY A 68 5.57 -13.94 5.36
C GLY A 68 6.73 -13.46 4.49
N THR A 69 6.45 -12.84 3.35
CA THR A 69 7.52 -12.32 2.48
C THR A 69 7.74 -10.85 2.77
N ASN A 70 8.83 -10.57 3.48
CA ASN A 70 9.47 -9.26 3.69
C ASN A 70 8.79 -8.09 3.01
N ILE A 71 8.33 -7.14 3.82
CA ILE A 71 7.98 -5.78 3.39
C ILE A 71 9.28 -5.11 2.91
N HIS A 72 9.77 -5.48 1.73
CA HIS A 72 10.56 -4.58 0.90
C HIS A 72 9.55 -3.57 0.35
N ALA A 73 9.11 -2.67 1.23
CA ALA A 73 8.55 -1.40 0.80
C ALA A 73 9.65 -0.77 -0.03
N GLY A 74 9.52 -0.85 -1.36
CA GLY A 74 10.44 -0.19 -2.28
C GLY A 74 10.60 1.24 -1.80
N GLU A 75 11.81 1.56 -1.34
CA GLU A 75 12.20 2.89 -0.96
C GLU A 75 11.93 3.82 -2.14
N GLU A 76 10.92 4.66 -2.00
CA GLU A 76 11.00 6.01 -2.55
C GLU A 76 10.93 6.96 -1.35
N ILE A 77 12.05 7.02 -0.63
CA ILE A 77 12.32 8.10 0.32
C ILE A 77 12.65 9.32 -0.53
N GLN A 78 11.64 10.09 -0.93
CA GLN A 78 11.90 11.46 -1.38
C GLN A 78 12.26 12.29 -0.14
N LEU A 79 13.57 12.42 0.09
CA LEU A 79 14.16 13.35 1.04
C LEU A 79 13.89 14.78 0.54
N THR A 80 12.78 15.37 0.94
CA THR A 80 12.66 16.84 0.88
C THR A 80 13.35 17.40 2.11
N GLN A 81 14.58 17.89 1.93
CA GLN A 81 15.28 18.69 2.94
C GLN A 81 14.62 20.08 3.00
N LEU A 82 14.18 20.50 4.19
CA LEU A 82 13.96 21.89 4.55
C LEU A 82 15.00 22.28 5.59
#